data_AF-A0A660WK56-F1
#
_entry.id   AF-A0A660WK56-F1
#
_cell.length_a   1.000
_cell.length_b   1.000
_cell.length_c   1.000
_cell.angle_alpha   90.00
_cell.angle_beta   90.00
_cell.angle_gamma   90.00
#
_symmetry.space_group_name_H-M   'P 1'
#
loop_
_entity.id
_entity.type
_entity.pdbx_description
1 polymer ?
#
loop_
_entity_poly.entity_id
_entity_poly.type
_entity_poly.pdbx_seq_one_letter_code
_entity_poly.pdbx_strand_id
1 'polypeptide(L)'
;VIPSLRIKIKENGEILKTENISEGIFGISPVLKFFPVFPERIYKNKRWIQKIPQFNFFGIPLSSLEFWYIYKGKFKNLHKFEIFSNQFIKESRENNISVEFKGINKTGGNLFFDKENGRIKSIKAVSDLYLKIIFKRINPLTLKLKIIFFLEKI
;
A
#
# COMPACT_ATOMS: atom_id res chain seq x y z
N VAL A 1 21.95 -6.22 6.95
CA VAL A 1 21.11 -5.97 8.16
C VAL A 1 19.66 -6.27 7.78
N ILE A 2 18.98 -7.15 8.53
CA ILE A 2 17.54 -7.40 8.35
C ILE A 2 16.79 -6.23 9.02
N PRO A 3 15.98 -5.45 8.28
CA PRO A 3 15.22 -4.36 8.88
C PRO A 3 14.22 -4.93 9.88
N SER A 4 14.21 -4.36 11.08
CA SER A 4 13.36 -4.82 12.18
C SER A 4 12.43 -3.70 12.61
N LEU A 5 11.16 -4.04 12.80
CA LEU A 5 10.10 -3.07 13.08
C LEU A 5 9.18 -3.56 14.18
N ARG A 6 8.85 -2.67 15.10
CA ARG A 6 7.75 -2.86 16.05
C ARG A 6 6.49 -2.21 15.48
N ILE A 7 5.42 -2.98 15.38
CA ILE A 7 4.14 -2.51 14.85
C ILE A 7 3.05 -2.68 15.90
N LYS A 8 2.23 -1.64 16.07
CA LYS A 8 0.99 -1.69 16.85
C LYS A 8 -0.17 -1.82 15.87
N ILE A 9 -0.91 -2.93 15.95
CA ILE A 9 -1.97 -3.29 15.00
C ILE A 9 -3.29 -3.49 15.74
N LYS A 10 -4.42 -3.11 15.13
CA LYS A 10 -5.76 -3.51 15.56
C LYS A 10 -6.07 -4.95 15.11
N GLU A 11 -7.12 -5.55 15.67
CA GLU A 11 -7.59 -6.90 15.30
C GLU A 11 -7.92 -7.04 13.81
N ASN A 12 -8.39 -5.95 13.18
CA ASN A 12 -8.71 -5.91 11.76
C ASN A 12 -7.49 -5.77 10.84
N GLY A 13 -6.26 -5.75 11.38
CA GLY A 13 -5.03 -5.58 10.61
C GLY A 13 -4.61 -4.12 10.37
N GLU A 14 -5.36 -3.13 10.87
CA GLU A 14 -4.99 -1.72 10.75
C GLU A 14 -3.75 -1.40 11.59
N ILE A 15 -2.71 -0.87 10.93
CA ILE A 15 -1.47 -0.46 11.59
C ILE A 15 -1.64 0.95 12.16
N LEU A 16 -1.57 1.06 13.48
CA LEU A 16 -1.69 2.32 14.22
C LEU A 16 -0.36 3.03 14.37
N LYS A 17 0.71 2.27 14.58
CA LYS A 17 2.05 2.82 14.79
C LYS A 17 3.10 1.85 14.27
N THR A 18 4.16 2.43 13.70
CA THR A 18 5.36 1.72 13.23
C THR A 18 6.58 2.38 13.88
N GLU A 19 7.40 1.60 14.59
CA GLU A 19 8.66 2.03 15.19
C GLU A 19 9.81 1.21 14.59
N ASN A 20 10.75 1.88 13.94
CA ASN A 20 11.95 1.24 13.39
C ASN A 20 12.88 0.85 14.55
N ILE A 21 13.18 -0.44 14.69
CA ILE A 21 14.13 -0.96 15.69
C ILE A 21 15.53 -1.01 15.06
N SER A 22 15.62 -1.49 13.82
CA SER A 22 16.82 -1.41 13.01
C SER A 22 16.43 -1.02 11.59
N GLU A 23 17.03 0.06 11.11
CA GLU A 23 16.90 0.46 9.72
C GLU A 23 17.89 -0.38 8.91
N GLY A 24 17.37 -1.25 8.03
CA GLY A 24 18.16 -1.73 6.90
C GLY A 24 18.41 -0.55 5.94
N ILE A 25 18.84 -0.84 4.70
CA ILE A 25 18.98 0.19 3.66
C ILE A 25 17.62 0.89 3.37
N PHE A 26 16.50 0.25 3.73
CA PHE A 26 15.15 0.72 3.46
C PHE A 26 14.25 0.62 4.71
N GLY A 27 13.50 1.69 5.01
CA GLY A 27 12.40 1.63 5.97
C GLY A 27 11.20 0.90 5.35
N ILE A 28 10.82 -0.25 5.90
CA ILE A 28 9.71 -1.08 5.37
C ILE A 28 8.32 -0.58 5.80
N SER A 29 8.22 0.34 6.76
CA SER A 29 6.95 0.88 7.28
C SER A 29 5.94 1.33 6.21
N PRO A 30 6.34 2.02 5.13
CA PRO A 30 5.40 2.40 4.06
C PRO A 30 4.81 1.20 3.32
N VAL A 31 5.61 0.13 3.15
CA VAL A 31 5.17 -1.11 2.49
C VAL A 31 4.08 -1.81 3.31
N LEU A 32 4.17 -1.73 4.64
CA LEU A 32 3.18 -2.36 5.51
C LEU A 32 1.77 -1.75 5.36
N LYS A 33 1.66 -0.53 4.85
CA LYS A 33 0.35 0.12 4.64
C LYS A 33 -0.45 -0.45 3.46
N PHE A 34 0.19 -1.24 2.58
CA PHE A 34 -0.49 -1.90 1.45
C PHE A 34 -1.20 -3.20 1.84
N PHE A 35 -0.93 -3.73 3.04
CA PHE A 35 -1.67 -4.89 3.54
C PHE A 35 -3.14 -4.50 3.80
N PRO A 36 -4.08 -5.41 3.49
CA PRO A 36 -5.50 -5.15 3.70
C PRO A 36 -5.81 -5.00 5.19
N VAL A 37 -6.57 -3.95 5.50
CA VAL A 37 -7.38 -3.82 6.70
C VAL A 37 -8.71 -4.51 6.41
N PHE A 38 -9.00 -5.55 7.16
CA PHE A 38 -10.17 -6.39 6.94
C PHE A 38 -11.43 -5.74 7.53
N PRO A 39 -12.56 -5.68 6.81
CA PRO A 39 -13.82 -5.26 7.40
C PRO A 39 -14.34 -6.32 8.39
N GLU A 40 -15.24 -5.92 9.30
CA GLU A 40 -15.87 -6.84 10.28
C GLU A 40 -16.47 -8.09 9.63
N ARG A 41 -17.04 -7.92 8.43
CA ARG A 41 -17.62 -9.02 7.64
C ARG A 41 -17.08 -9.00 6.23
N ILE A 42 -16.50 -10.11 5.83
CA ILE A 42 -15.99 -10.34 4.48
C ILE A 42 -16.93 -11.28 3.75
N TYR A 43 -17.48 -10.82 2.62
CA TYR A 43 -18.36 -11.61 1.76
C TYR A 43 -17.66 -11.90 0.43
N LYS A 44 -17.90 -13.09 -0.13
CA LYS A 44 -17.34 -13.48 -1.42
C LYS A 44 -17.77 -12.47 -2.49
N ASN A 45 -16.82 -12.05 -3.32
CA ASN A 45 -16.93 -11.04 -4.37
C ASN A 45 -17.34 -9.64 -3.91
N LYS A 46 -17.47 -9.39 -2.60
CA LYS A 46 -17.69 -8.05 -2.08
C LYS A 46 -16.36 -7.30 -2.04
N ARG A 47 -16.38 -6.08 -2.56
CA ARG A 47 -15.24 -5.17 -2.56
C ARG A 47 -15.28 -4.24 -1.36
N TRP A 48 -14.12 -3.88 -0.84
CA TRP A 48 -13.96 -2.75 0.07
C TRP A 48 -12.77 -1.90 -0.35
N ILE A 49 -12.78 -0.65 0.13
CA ILE A 49 -11.76 0.34 -0.18
C ILE A 49 -10.89 0.54 1.05
N GLN A 50 -9.58 0.62 0.85
CA GLN A 50 -8.64 1.15 1.83
C GLN A 50 -7.95 2.36 1.24
N LYS A 51 -7.99 3.47 1.97
CA LYS A 51 -7.19 4.65 1.65
C LYS A 51 -5.91 4.58 2.46
N ILE A 52 -4.77 4.55 1.77
CA ILE A 52 -3.47 4.75 2.38
C ILE A 52 -3.27 6.26 2.50
N PRO A 53 -3.22 6.79 3.74
CA PRO A 53 -3.01 8.21 3.93
C PRO A 53 -1.64 8.61 3.40
N GLN A 54 -1.47 9.90 3.14
CA GLN A 54 -0.21 10.50 2.71
C GLN A 54 0.99 9.95 3.50
N PHE A 55 2.06 9.62 2.78
CA PHE A 55 3.32 9.20 3.39
C PHE A 55 4.50 9.67 2.55
N ASN A 56 5.65 9.82 3.20
CA ASN A 56 6.89 10.10 2.50
C ASN A 56 7.53 8.79 2.02
N PHE A 57 7.93 8.76 0.76
CA PHE A 57 8.67 7.65 0.17
C PHE A 57 9.96 8.21 -0.43
N PHE A 58 11.11 7.85 0.14
CA PHE A 58 12.42 8.42 -0.22
C PHE A 58 12.47 9.96 -0.21
N GLY A 59 11.91 10.58 0.83
CA GLY A 59 11.88 12.04 0.97
C GLY A 59 10.86 12.73 0.04
N ILE A 60 10.18 11.98 -0.83
CA ILE A 60 9.13 12.52 -1.71
C ILE A 60 7.77 12.32 -1.01
N PRO A 61 7.00 13.40 -0.77
CA PRO A 61 5.66 13.27 -0.24
C PRO A 61 4.74 12.67 -1.31
N LEU A 62 4.25 11.45 -1.10
CA LEU A 62 3.29 10.83 -2.01
C LEU A 62 1.86 11.31 -1.73
N SER A 63 0.99 11.27 -2.72
CA SER A 63 -0.45 11.53 -2.55
C SER A 63 -1.12 10.42 -1.75
N SER A 64 -2.33 10.67 -1.22
CA SER A 64 -3.13 9.56 -0.67
C SER A 64 -3.46 8.56 -1.78
N LEU A 65 -3.28 7.27 -1.51
CA LEU A 65 -3.52 6.20 -2.48
C LEU A 65 -4.76 5.41 -2.09
N GLU A 66 -5.55 5.00 -3.08
CA GLU A 66 -6.75 4.19 -2.88
C GLU A 66 -6.55 2.79 -3.44
N PHE A 67 -6.87 1.77 -2.66
CA PHE A 67 -6.82 0.37 -3.07
C PHE A 67 -8.16 -0.30 -2.84
N TRP A 68 -8.55 -1.11 -3.81
CA TRP A 68 -9.71 -1.98 -3.74
C TRP A 68 -9.26 -3.39 -3.44
N TYR A 69 -9.94 -4.01 -2.50
CA TYR A 69 -9.74 -5.41 -2.13
C TYR A 69 -11.02 -6.17 -2.37
N ILE A 70 -10.91 -7.37 -2.96
CA ILE A 70 -12.03 -8.28 -3.17
C ILE A 70 -11.68 -9.63 -2.58
N TYR A 71 -12.55 -10.15 -1.73
CA TYR A 71 -12.44 -11.53 -1.29
C TYR A 71 -13.02 -12.47 -2.35
N LYS A 72 -12.20 -13.35 -2.94
CA LYS A 72 -12.64 -14.27 -4.01
C LYS A 72 -13.11 -15.63 -3.49
N GLY A 73 -13.04 -15.86 -2.19
CA GLY A 73 -13.41 -17.13 -1.59
C GLY A 73 -12.19 -17.97 -1.22
N LYS A 74 -12.45 -19.24 -0.88
CA LYS A 74 -11.42 -20.24 -0.61
C LYS A 74 -10.86 -20.76 -1.94
N PHE A 75 -9.56 -20.76 -2.08
CA PHE A 75 -8.81 -21.37 -3.18
C PHE A 75 -7.87 -22.42 -2.58
N LYS A 76 -8.14 -23.71 -2.85
CA LYS A 76 -7.55 -24.83 -2.10
C LYS A 76 -7.81 -24.68 -0.60
N ASN A 77 -6.77 -24.57 0.23
CA ASN A 77 -6.86 -24.36 1.68
C ASN A 77 -6.62 -22.91 2.11
N LEU A 78 -6.54 -21.96 1.18
CA LEU A 78 -6.25 -20.55 1.46
C LEU A 78 -7.40 -19.63 1.06
N HIS A 79 -7.55 -18.53 1.78
CA HIS A 79 -8.45 -17.45 1.42
C HIS A 79 -7.77 -16.53 0.41
N LYS A 80 -8.35 -16.39 -0.78
CA LYS A 80 -7.81 -15.54 -1.86
C LYS A 80 -8.42 -14.15 -1.81
N PHE A 81 -7.57 -13.15 -1.86
CA PHE A 81 -7.93 -11.75 -2.02
C PHE A 81 -7.29 -11.18 -3.27
N GLU A 82 -8.05 -10.42 -4.05
CA GLU A 82 -7.53 -9.61 -5.15
C GLU A 82 -7.35 -8.18 -4.70
N ILE A 83 -6.22 -7.58 -5.10
CA ILE A 83 -5.86 -6.20 -4.82
C ILE A 83 -5.79 -5.47 -6.16
N PHE A 84 -6.47 -4.33 -6.29
CA PHE A 84 -6.33 -3.50 -7.47
C PHE A 84 -6.53 -2.01 -7.18
N SER A 85 -5.97 -1.17 -8.02
CA SER A 85 -6.19 0.27 -8.04
C SER A 85 -6.21 0.75 -9.48
N ASN A 86 -7.08 1.71 -9.77
CA ASN A 86 -7.02 2.52 -10.97
C ASN A 86 -7.44 3.95 -10.61
N GLN A 87 -6.67 4.57 -9.71
CA GLN A 87 -6.95 5.88 -9.17
C GLN A 87 -6.31 6.96 -10.04
N PHE A 88 -7.12 7.89 -10.55
CA PHE A 88 -6.61 9.15 -11.09
C PHE A 88 -6.26 10.10 -9.94
N ILE A 89 -5.05 10.66 -9.95
CA ILE A 89 -4.54 11.54 -8.91
C ILE A 89 -4.53 12.96 -9.47
N LYS A 90 -5.28 13.84 -8.83
CA LYS A 90 -5.23 15.30 -9.01
C LYS A 90 -5.43 15.95 -7.66
N GLU A 91 -4.32 16.30 -7.01
CA GLU A 91 -4.29 16.83 -5.65
C GLU A 91 -3.38 18.06 -5.62
N SER A 92 -3.77 19.10 -4.89
CA SER A 92 -2.92 20.26 -4.62
C SER A 92 -2.80 20.48 -3.12
N ARG A 93 -1.60 20.81 -2.67
CA ARG A 93 -1.31 21.13 -1.28
C ARG A 93 -0.75 22.52 -1.17
N GLU A 94 -1.13 23.23 -0.12
CA GLU A 94 -0.62 24.55 0.20
C GLU A 94 -0.02 24.50 1.60
N ASN A 95 1.31 24.56 1.65
CA ASN A 95 2.11 24.83 2.84
C ASN A 95 3.06 26.00 2.46
N ASN A 96 4.23 26.12 3.12
CA ASN A 96 5.30 27.04 2.74
C ASN A 96 5.70 26.95 1.24
N ILE A 97 5.42 25.82 0.57
CA ILE A 97 5.52 25.62 -0.88
C ILE A 97 4.21 24.97 -1.35
N SER A 98 3.59 25.49 -2.41
CA SER A 98 2.45 24.83 -3.05
C SER A 98 2.94 23.69 -3.95
N VAL A 99 2.39 22.50 -3.74
CA VAL A 99 2.75 21.26 -4.46
C VAL A 99 1.51 20.70 -5.15
N GLU A 100 1.59 20.47 -6.46
CA GLU A 100 0.55 19.81 -7.24
C GLU A 100 0.98 18.40 -7.65
N PHE A 101 0.09 17.44 -7.45
CA PHE A 101 0.22 16.04 -7.83
C PHE A 101 -0.75 15.73 -8.95
N LYS A 102 -0.23 15.24 -10.09
CA LYS A 102 -1.03 14.75 -11.23
C LYS A 102 -0.53 13.39 -11.64
N GLY A 103 -1.41 12.40 -11.76
CA GLY A 103 -0.93 11.05 -12.03
C GLY A 103 -1.99 9.96 -12.03
N ILE A 104 -1.52 8.71 -12.08
CA ILE A 104 -2.36 7.52 -11.99
C ILE A 104 -1.65 6.48 -11.12
N ASN A 105 -2.39 5.88 -10.19
CA ASN A 105 -1.97 4.68 -9.47
C ASN A 105 -2.69 3.44 -10.05
N LYS A 106 -1.95 2.61 -10.77
CA LYS A 106 -2.42 1.32 -11.30
C LYS A 106 -1.81 0.19 -10.49
N THR A 107 -2.65 -0.59 -9.82
CA THR A 107 -2.19 -1.74 -9.03
C THR A 107 -2.98 -2.97 -9.43
N GLY A 108 -2.31 -4.12 -9.45
CA GLY A 108 -2.95 -5.42 -9.62
C GLY A 108 -2.17 -6.50 -8.87
N GLY A 109 -2.88 -7.39 -8.18
CA GLY A 109 -2.25 -8.46 -7.44
C GLY A 109 -3.19 -9.39 -6.69
N ASN A 110 -2.59 -10.40 -6.07
CA ASN A 110 -3.28 -11.39 -5.25
C ASN A 110 -2.58 -11.56 -3.90
N LEU A 111 -3.38 -11.79 -2.86
CA LEU A 111 -2.97 -12.15 -1.51
C LEU A 111 -3.65 -13.45 -1.11
N PHE A 112 -2.86 -14.38 -0.55
CA PHE A 112 -3.34 -15.65 -0.05
C PHE A 112 -3.15 -15.75 1.45
N PHE A 113 -4.25 -15.92 2.18
CA PHE A 113 -4.30 -15.94 3.63
C PHE A 113 -4.69 -17.33 4.14
N ASP A 114 -3.89 -17.87 5.05
CA ASP A 114 -4.19 -19.07 5.81
C ASP A 114 -4.93 -18.66 7.09
N LYS A 115 -6.24 -18.90 7.11
CA LYS A 115 -7.10 -18.52 8.23
C LYS A 115 -6.84 -19.38 9.47
N GLU A 116 -6.52 -20.66 9.27
CA GLU A 116 -6.29 -21.60 10.39
C GLU A 116 -5.07 -21.19 11.20
N ASN A 117 -4.01 -20.77 10.50
CA ASN A 117 -2.76 -20.34 11.14
C ASN A 117 -2.68 -18.82 11.37
N GLY A 118 -3.69 -18.05 10.94
CA GLY A 118 -3.70 -16.59 11.03
C GLY A 118 -2.56 -15.90 10.27
N ARG A 119 -2.13 -16.44 9.13
CA ARG A 119 -0.89 -16.00 8.44
C ARG A 119 -1.11 -15.75 6.96
N ILE A 120 -0.46 -14.70 6.46
CA ILE A 120 -0.32 -14.49 5.02
C ILE A 120 0.69 -15.51 4.49
N LYS A 121 0.30 -16.32 3.49
CA LYS A 121 1.18 -17.30 2.86
C LYS A 121 1.93 -16.74 1.68
N SER A 122 1.27 -15.90 0.88
CA SER A 122 1.92 -15.24 -0.24
C SER A 122 1.20 -13.97 -0.68
N ILE A 123 1.98 -13.05 -1.21
CA ILE A 123 1.50 -11.84 -1.89
C ILE A 123 2.27 -11.69 -3.19
N LYS A 124 1.53 -11.48 -4.28
CA LYS A 124 2.09 -11.12 -5.58
C LYS A 124 1.31 -9.94 -6.11
N ALA A 125 1.88 -8.74 -6.02
CA ALA A 125 1.25 -7.52 -6.50
C ALA A 125 2.25 -6.61 -7.19
N VAL A 126 1.78 -5.92 -8.23
CA VAL A 126 2.53 -4.88 -8.94
C VAL A 126 1.76 -3.58 -8.80
N SER A 127 2.45 -2.53 -8.41
CA SER A 127 1.93 -1.16 -8.34
C SER A 127 2.75 -0.25 -9.23
N ASP A 128 2.12 0.24 -10.30
CA ASP A 128 2.65 1.25 -11.20
C ASP A 128 2.07 2.61 -10.80
N LEU A 129 2.91 3.46 -10.23
CA LEU A 129 2.60 4.83 -9.87
C LEU A 129 3.30 5.78 -10.85
N TYR A 130 2.51 6.45 -11.68
CA TYR A 130 2.99 7.55 -12.51
C TYR A 130 2.55 8.88 -11.88
N LEU A 131 3.50 9.72 -11.49
CA LEU A 131 3.24 10.93 -10.72
C LEU A 131 4.08 12.11 -11.23
N LYS A 132 3.41 13.15 -11.70
CA LYS A 132 3.99 14.47 -11.94
C LYS A 132 3.82 15.33 -10.70
N ILE A 133 4.93 15.84 -10.18
CA ILE A 133 4.99 16.68 -8.98
C ILE A 133 5.45 18.06 -9.41
N ILE A 134 4.63 19.08 -9.16
CA ILE A 134 4.93 20.45 -9.56
C ILE A 134 5.04 21.29 -8.30
N PHE A 135 6.20 21.91 -8.10
CA PHE A 135 6.44 22.85 -7.01
C PHE A 135 6.26 24.27 -7.56
N LYS A 136 5.29 25.06 -7.09
CA LYS A 136 4.98 26.37 -7.71
C LYS A 136 6.08 27.44 -7.60
N ARG A 137 7.22 27.15 -6.97
CA ARG A 137 8.41 28.02 -6.91
C ARG A 137 9.66 27.41 -7.58
N ILE A 138 9.56 26.20 -8.13
CA ILE A 138 10.69 25.41 -8.67
C ILE A 138 10.24 24.70 -9.95
N ASN A 139 11.17 24.22 -10.77
CA ASN A 139 10.86 23.41 -11.95
C ASN A 139 10.06 22.13 -11.62
N PRO A 140 9.19 21.66 -12.53
CA PRO A 140 8.42 20.45 -12.33
C PRO A 140 9.32 19.21 -12.33
N LEU A 141 8.99 18.23 -11.47
CA LEU A 141 9.64 16.92 -11.41
C LEU A 141 8.66 15.83 -11.84
N THR A 142 9.09 14.91 -12.70
CA THR A 142 8.28 13.76 -13.08
C THR A 142 8.87 12.49 -12.48
N LEU A 143 8.04 11.74 -11.76
CA LEU A 143 8.40 10.48 -11.11
C LEU A 143 7.58 9.34 -11.73
N LYS A 144 8.28 8.28 -12.16
CA LYS A 144 7.67 7.00 -12.51
C LYS A 144 8.21 5.95 -11.56
N LEU A 145 7.33 5.36 -10.78
CA LEU A 145 7.68 4.36 -9.78
C LEU A 145 6.94 3.06 -10.11
N LYS A 146 7.70 1.96 -10.22
CA LYS A 146 7.17 0.61 -10.28
C LYS A 146 7.57 -0.12 -9.01
N ILE A 147 6.60 -0.50 -8.20
CA ILE A 147 6.80 -1.27 -6.97
C ILE A 147 6.29 -2.68 -7.22
N ILE A 148 7.15 -3.66 -7.00
CA ILE A 148 6.80 -5.08 -7.08
C ILE A 148 6.82 -5.62 -5.65
N PHE A 149 5.66 -6.09 -5.19
CA PHE A 149 5.52 -6.77 -3.92
C PHE A 149 5.53 -8.27 -4.16
N PHE A 150 6.59 -8.91 -3.68
CA PHE A 150 6.72 -10.35 -3.69
C PHE A 150 7.04 -10.81 -2.29
N LEU A 151 6.12 -11.57 -1.71
CA LEU A 151 6.34 -12.26 -0.46
C LEU A 151 6.01 -13.72 -0.70
N GLU A 152 7.05 -14.54 -0.78
CA GLU A 152 6.94 -15.99 -0.78
C GLU A 152 7.57 -16.52 0.50
N LYS A 153 6.92 -17.53 1.08
CA LYS A 153 7.47 -18.21 2.26
C LYS A 153 8.77 -18.89 1.82
N ILE A 154 9.89 -18.49 2.45
CA ILE A 154 11.14 -19.27 2.47
C ILE A 154 10.91 -20.49 3.39
#